data_AF-A0A3D1UAV5-F1
#
_entry.id   AF-A0A3D1UAV5-F1
#
_cell.length_a   1.000
_cell.length_b   1.000
_cell.length_c   1.000
_cell.angle_alpha   90.00
_cell.angle_beta   90.00
_cell.angle_gamma   90.00
#
_symmetry.space_group_name_H-M   'P 1'
#
loop_
_entity.id
_entity.type
_entity.pdbx_description
1 polymer ?
#
loop_
_entity_poly.entity_id
_entity_poly.type
_entity_poly.pdbx_seq_one_letter_code
_entity_poly.pdbx_strand_id
1 'polypeptide(L)'
;MTSKNTTIEFKLEDVTDLDIEKPKDFDRAVQLVKEGKGASAVDMLEKIVRAYKMLVWDRPAARYLVEAHLAAGQAADAEKAARLIINEDREAAYKGELAPLYWQVLLKLGKTTQLENCLRLAVESGDRAAGAEALVMRGDMILAAGPEGPDTYRKALTDSYLRVVLMYADAPCKAARASAMLRAATCFDKLGMAARAENLRTQANNL
;
A
#
# COMPACT_ATOMS: atom_id res chain seq x y z
N MET A 1 -23.56 -42.72 -1.70
CA MET A 1 -22.32 -43.02 -2.44
C MET A 1 -21.21 -42.22 -1.79
N THR A 2 -20.34 -42.90 -1.06
CA THR A 2 -19.19 -42.31 -0.37
C THR A 2 -18.12 -41.97 -1.40
N SER A 3 -17.92 -40.67 -1.66
CA SER A 3 -16.78 -40.18 -2.44
C SER A 3 -15.50 -40.67 -1.74
N LYS A 4 -14.73 -41.54 -2.40
CA LYS A 4 -13.38 -41.87 -1.94
C LYS A 4 -12.54 -40.63 -2.18
N ASN A 5 -12.19 -39.91 -1.12
CA ASN A 5 -11.15 -38.89 -1.19
C ASN A 5 -9.84 -39.58 -1.60
N THR A 6 -9.44 -39.40 -2.84
CA THR A 6 -8.13 -39.80 -3.33
C THR A 6 -7.16 -38.67 -2.96
N THR A 7 -6.32 -38.92 -1.96
CA THR A 7 -5.19 -38.04 -1.67
C THR A 7 -4.08 -38.33 -2.68
N ILE A 8 -3.69 -37.33 -3.46
CA ILE A 8 -2.55 -37.40 -4.39
C ILE A 8 -1.48 -36.47 -3.83
N GLU A 9 -0.28 -36.99 -3.58
CA GLU A 9 0.86 -36.23 -3.10
C GLU A 9 1.73 -35.77 -4.27
N PHE A 10 1.98 -34.48 -4.34
CA PHE A 10 2.93 -33.88 -5.28
C PHE A 10 4.04 -33.20 -4.48
N LYS A 11 5.26 -33.22 -5.01
CA LYS A 11 6.29 -32.30 -4.49
C LYS A 11 5.97 -30.90 -4.99
N LEU A 12 6.20 -29.90 -4.15
CA LEU A 12 5.91 -28.50 -4.51
C LEU A 12 6.65 -28.06 -5.79
N GLU A 13 7.86 -28.58 -6.01
CA GLU A 13 8.68 -28.31 -7.20
C GLU A 13 8.07 -28.86 -8.51
N ASP A 14 7.18 -29.85 -8.44
CA ASP A 14 6.52 -30.46 -9.58
C ASP A 14 5.18 -29.78 -9.93
N VAL A 15 4.73 -28.82 -9.13
CA VAL A 15 3.47 -28.10 -9.32
C VAL A 15 3.71 -26.82 -10.12
N THR A 16 3.27 -26.80 -11.38
CA THR A 16 3.47 -25.65 -12.28
C THR A 16 2.41 -24.57 -12.11
N ASP A 17 1.16 -24.96 -11.84
CA ASP A 17 0.03 -24.06 -11.65
C ASP A 17 -1.03 -24.71 -10.75
N LEU A 18 -1.80 -23.89 -10.03
CA LEU A 18 -2.85 -24.30 -9.09
C LEU A 18 -4.12 -23.52 -9.40
N ASP A 19 -5.07 -24.15 -10.08
CA ASP A 19 -6.40 -23.56 -10.27
C ASP A 19 -7.32 -23.97 -9.11
N ILE A 20 -7.58 -23.03 -8.21
CA ILE A 20 -8.43 -23.22 -7.02
C ILE A 20 -9.61 -22.26 -7.13
N GLU A 21 -10.82 -22.79 -6.89
CA GLU A 21 -12.04 -21.99 -6.93
C GLU A 21 -11.97 -20.80 -5.96
N LYS A 22 -12.38 -19.63 -6.46
CA LYS A 22 -12.42 -18.39 -5.68
C LYS A 22 -13.29 -18.54 -4.43
N PRO A 23 -12.80 -18.14 -3.24
CA PRO A 23 -13.63 -18.14 -2.03
C PRO A 23 -14.88 -17.29 -2.22
N LYS A 24 -16.05 -17.84 -1.86
CA LYS A 24 -17.36 -17.19 -2.05
C LYS A 24 -17.44 -15.81 -1.39
N ASP A 25 -16.81 -15.66 -0.23
CA ASP A 25 -16.85 -14.43 0.56
C ASP A 25 -15.79 -13.39 0.13
N PHE A 26 -14.88 -13.75 -0.78
CA PHE A 26 -13.75 -12.89 -1.15
C PHE A 26 -14.21 -11.55 -1.73
N ASP A 27 -15.08 -11.57 -2.73
CA ASP A 27 -15.57 -10.33 -3.38
C ASP A 27 -16.30 -9.42 -2.38
N ARG A 28 -17.06 -10.02 -1.46
CA ARG A 28 -17.77 -9.28 -0.43
C ARG A 28 -16.80 -8.61 0.54
N ALA A 29 -15.76 -9.32 0.96
CA ALA A 29 -14.73 -8.78 1.83
C ALA A 29 -13.97 -7.63 1.14
N VAL A 30 -13.58 -7.80 -0.12
CA VAL A 30 -12.93 -6.75 -0.92
C VAL A 30 -13.81 -5.50 -1.02
N GLN A 31 -15.12 -5.68 -1.26
CA GLN A 31 -16.05 -4.56 -1.34
C GLN A 31 -16.16 -3.80 -0.01
N LEU A 32 -16.19 -4.50 1.13
CA LEU A 32 -16.20 -3.86 2.44
C LEU A 32 -14.94 -3.04 2.71
N VAL A 33 -13.77 -3.55 2.30
CA VAL A 33 -12.51 -2.81 2.41
C VAL A 33 -12.57 -1.53 1.56
N LYS A 34 -13.00 -1.63 0.30
CA LYS A 34 -13.15 -0.47 -0.61
C LYS A 34 -14.14 0.58 -0.12
N GLU A 35 -15.17 0.15 0.61
CA GLU A 35 -16.15 1.05 1.25
C GLU A 35 -15.62 1.71 2.54
N GLY A 36 -14.36 1.46 2.93
CA GLY A 36 -13.79 1.93 4.19
C GLY A 36 -14.29 1.18 5.42
N LYS A 37 -15.08 0.11 5.25
CA LYS A 37 -15.59 -0.76 6.31
C LYS A 37 -14.62 -1.90 6.60
N GLY A 38 -13.32 -1.60 6.62
CA GLY A 38 -12.24 -2.58 6.79
C GLY A 38 -12.42 -3.47 8.02
N ALA A 39 -12.83 -2.89 9.15
CA ALA A 39 -13.09 -3.65 10.39
C ALA A 39 -14.11 -4.78 10.21
N SER A 40 -15.13 -4.60 9.36
CA SER A 40 -16.12 -5.65 9.06
C SER A 40 -15.61 -6.73 8.12
N ALA A 41 -14.50 -6.49 7.42
CA ALA A 41 -13.89 -7.43 6.48
C ALA A 41 -12.81 -8.32 7.12
N VAL A 42 -12.24 -7.92 8.26
CA VAL A 42 -11.11 -8.62 8.93
C VAL A 42 -11.40 -10.10 9.14
N ASP A 43 -12.51 -10.44 9.82
CA ASP A 43 -12.85 -11.84 10.12
C ASP A 43 -13.05 -12.69 8.86
N MET A 44 -13.61 -12.11 7.79
CA MET A 44 -13.80 -12.81 6.52
C MET A 44 -12.45 -13.09 5.85
N LEU A 45 -11.59 -12.08 5.79
CA LEU A 45 -10.27 -12.18 5.16
C LEU A 45 -9.34 -13.12 5.94
N GLU A 46 -9.36 -13.08 7.28
CA GLU A 46 -8.59 -14.02 8.11
C GLU A 46 -8.98 -15.47 7.86
N LYS A 47 -10.29 -15.76 7.75
CA LYS A 47 -10.77 -17.10 7.43
C LYS A 47 -10.28 -17.56 6.07
N ILE A 48 -10.31 -16.68 5.07
CA ILE A 48 -9.81 -16.99 3.72
C ILE A 48 -8.31 -17.27 3.77
N VAL A 49 -7.50 -16.39 4.37
CA VAL A 49 -6.04 -16.57 4.50
C VAL A 49 -5.70 -17.90 5.17
N ARG A 50 -6.45 -18.29 6.21
CA ARG A 50 -6.22 -19.58 6.90
C ARG A 50 -6.65 -20.78 6.06
N ALA A 51 -7.83 -20.72 5.45
CA ALA A 51 -8.42 -21.82 4.69
C ALA A 51 -7.69 -22.07 3.36
N TYR A 52 -7.13 -21.01 2.77
CA TYR A 52 -6.45 -21.05 1.47
C TYR A 52 -4.93 -20.91 1.61
N LYS A 53 -4.33 -21.21 2.77
CA LYS A 53 -2.88 -21.11 2.95
C LYS A 53 -2.14 -21.97 1.91
N MET A 54 -1.17 -21.38 1.22
CA MET A 54 -0.44 -21.97 0.08
C MET A 54 -1.33 -22.31 -1.12
N LEU A 55 -2.58 -21.83 -1.13
CA LEU A 55 -3.51 -21.88 -2.25
C LEU A 55 -3.67 -20.45 -2.74
N VAL A 56 -3.70 -20.25 -4.06
CA VAL A 56 -3.64 -18.95 -4.78
C VAL A 56 -4.39 -17.75 -4.16
N TRP A 57 -5.42 -17.99 -3.34
CA TRP A 57 -6.25 -16.98 -2.69
C TRP A 57 -5.74 -16.45 -1.35
N ASP A 58 -4.75 -17.06 -0.71
CA ASP A 58 -4.19 -16.54 0.54
C ASP A 58 -3.50 -15.19 0.36
N ARG A 59 -2.66 -15.01 -0.65
CA ARG A 59 -1.91 -13.77 -0.90
C ARG A 59 -2.83 -12.59 -1.23
N PRO A 60 -3.79 -12.70 -2.16
CA PRO A 60 -4.77 -11.63 -2.38
C PRO A 60 -5.55 -11.28 -1.12
N ALA A 61 -6.00 -12.28 -0.36
CA ALA A 61 -6.73 -12.05 0.89
C ALA A 61 -5.87 -11.38 1.96
N ALA A 62 -4.60 -11.79 2.10
CA ALA A 62 -3.65 -11.17 3.01
C ALA A 62 -3.38 -9.71 2.63
N ARG A 63 -3.29 -9.38 1.33
CA ARG A 63 -3.10 -7.99 0.88
C ARG A 63 -4.29 -7.11 1.28
N TYR A 64 -5.52 -7.58 1.07
CA TYR A 64 -6.72 -6.88 1.53
C TYR A 64 -6.84 -6.84 3.07
N LEU A 65 -6.31 -7.84 3.77
CA LEU A 65 -6.28 -7.87 5.22
C LEU A 65 -5.38 -6.77 5.79
N VAL A 66 -4.25 -6.47 5.14
CA VAL A 66 -3.40 -5.32 5.50
C VAL A 66 -4.19 -4.01 5.41
N GLU A 67 -4.89 -3.80 4.30
CA GLU A 67 -5.71 -2.60 4.08
C GLU A 67 -6.86 -2.51 5.10
N ALA A 68 -7.52 -3.63 5.39
CA ALA A 68 -8.58 -3.71 6.39
C ALA A 68 -8.08 -3.31 7.79
N HIS A 69 -6.94 -3.84 8.23
CA HIS A 69 -6.34 -3.50 9.52
C HIS A 69 -5.86 -2.05 9.57
N LEU A 70 -5.30 -1.51 8.48
CA LEU A 70 -4.92 -0.10 8.38
C LEU A 70 -6.13 0.83 8.55
N ALA A 71 -7.24 0.52 7.89
CA ALA A 71 -8.50 1.26 8.01
C ALA A 71 -9.08 1.17 9.44
N ALA A 72 -8.88 0.04 10.11
CA ALA A 72 -9.28 -0.16 11.51
C ALA A 72 -8.32 0.45 12.54
N GLY A 73 -7.22 1.10 12.11
CA GLY A 73 -6.20 1.67 13.00
C GLY A 73 -5.29 0.63 13.67
N GLN A 74 -5.36 -0.63 13.26
CA GLN A 74 -4.64 -1.77 13.82
C GLN A 74 -3.30 -1.98 13.10
N ALA A 75 -2.38 -1.01 13.21
CA ALA A 75 -1.13 -1.04 12.46
C ALA A 75 -0.25 -2.27 12.76
N ALA A 76 -0.26 -2.75 14.01
CA ALA A 76 0.51 -3.94 14.39
C ALA A 76 -0.01 -5.22 13.72
N ASP A 77 -1.33 -5.37 13.57
CA ASP A 77 -1.92 -6.53 12.91
C ASP A 77 -1.81 -6.42 11.38
N ALA A 78 -1.89 -5.20 10.84
CA ALA A 78 -1.55 -4.93 9.45
C ALA A 78 -0.10 -5.35 9.11
N GLU A 79 0.85 -5.13 10.03
CA GLU A 79 2.23 -5.60 9.84
C GLU A 79 2.30 -7.13 9.79
N LYS A 80 1.60 -7.83 10.70
CA LYS A 80 1.58 -9.30 10.71
C LYS A 80 1.01 -9.84 9.41
N ALA A 81 -0.09 -9.27 8.91
CA ALA A 81 -0.69 -9.66 7.64
C ALA A 81 0.26 -9.41 6.46
N ALA A 82 0.96 -8.26 6.41
CA ALA A 82 1.92 -7.95 5.35
C ALA A 82 3.10 -8.95 5.34
N ARG A 83 3.55 -9.37 6.54
CA ARG A 83 4.64 -10.35 6.67
C ARG A 83 4.30 -11.73 6.14
N LEU A 84 3.02 -12.10 6.06
CA LEU A 84 2.62 -13.36 5.41
C LEU A 84 3.07 -13.39 3.94
N ILE A 85 2.97 -12.25 3.25
CA ILE A 85 3.39 -12.13 1.85
C ILE A 85 4.91 -11.89 1.77
N ILE A 86 5.45 -10.96 2.57
CA ILE A 86 6.85 -10.53 2.48
C ILE A 86 7.84 -11.65 2.83
N ASN A 87 7.45 -12.57 3.71
CA ASN A 87 8.32 -13.70 4.07
C ASN A 87 8.51 -14.67 2.90
N GLU A 88 7.56 -14.74 1.98
CA GLU A 88 7.61 -15.58 0.77
C GLU A 88 8.21 -14.82 -0.42
N ASP A 89 7.84 -13.54 -0.57
CA ASP A 89 8.36 -12.63 -1.59
C ASP A 89 8.85 -11.34 -0.94
N ARG A 90 10.17 -11.23 -0.76
CA ARG A 90 10.80 -10.05 -0.16
C ARG A 90 10.63 -8.79 -1.00
N GLU A 91 10.41 -8.92 -2.31
CA GLU A 91 10.23 -7.76 -3.19
C GLU A 91 8.89 -7.06 -2.96
N ALA A 92 7.86 -7.79 -2.49
CA ALA A 92 6.55 -7.23 -2.15
C ALA A 92 6.60 -6.14 -1.07
N ALA A 93 7.71 -6.03 -0.33
CA ALA A 93 7.93 -4.93 0.62
C ALA A 93 8.20 -3.58 -0.06
N TYR A 94 8.63 -3.57 -1.32
CA TYR A 94 9.01 -2.37 -2.07
C TYR A 94 8.55 -2.34 -3.54
N LYS A 95 7.86 -3.38 -4.02
CA LYS A 95 7.24 -3.47 -5.35
C LYS A 95 5.79 -3.97 -5.25
N GLY A 96 5.02 -3.69 -6.30
CA GLY A 96 3.65 -4.17 -6.45
C GLY A 96 2.65 -3.53 -5.49
N GLU A 97 1.43 -4.06 -5.48
CA GLU A 97 0.29 -3.47 -4.78
C GLU A 97 0.40 -3.49 -3.24
N LEU A 98 1.21 -4.39 -2.68
CA LEU A 98 1.41 -4.48 -1.24
C LEU A 98 2.28 -3.33 -0.70
N ALA A 99 3.28 -2.90 -1.47
CA ALA A 99 4.33 -2.02 -0.98
C ALA A 99 3.78 -0.70 -0.40
N PRO A 100 2.86 0.03 -1.06
CA PRO A 100 2.32 1.28 -0.52
C PRO A 100 1.54 1.09 0.79
N LEU A 101 0.84 -0.03 0.94
CA LEU A 101 0.14 -0.38 2.17
C LEU A 101 1.15 -0.68 3.28
N TYR A 102 2.17 -1.49 2.97
CA TYR A 102 3.21 -1.83 3.95
C TYR A 102 3.98 -0.59 4.42
N TRP A 103 4.24 0.37 3.54
CA TRP A 103 4.91 1.60 3.92
C TRP A 103 4.07 2.45 4.88
N GLN A 104 2.74 2.52 4.68
CA GLN A 104 1.84 3.16 5.64
C GLN A 104 1.85 2.46 7.00
N VAL A 105 1.95 1.13 7.02
CA VAL A 105 2.11 0.36 8.26
C VAL A 105 3.40 0.77 8.97
N LEU A 106 4.53 0.77 8.25
CA LEU A 106 5.83 1.14 8.83
C LEU A 106 5.83 2.57 9.37
N LEU A 107 5.21 3.51 8.63
CA LEU A 107 5.05 4.90 9.06
C LEU A 107 4.25 4.99 10.37
N LYS A 108 3.09 4.33 10.44
CA LYS A 108 2.23 4.33 11.64
C LYS A 108 2.90 3.66 12.85
N LEU A 109 3.78 2.69 12.63
CA LEU A 109 4.55 2.02 13.68
C LEU A 109 5.85 2.75 14.03
N GLY A 110 6.17 3.88 13.39
CA GLY A 110 7.43 4.61 13.62
C GLY A 110 8.68 3.84 13.20
N LYS A 111 8.57 2.87 12.29
CA LYS A 111 9.70 2.04 11.80
C LYS A 111 10.46 2.75 10.68
N THR A 112 10.94 3.96 10.95
CA THR A 112 11.49 4.89 9.96
C THR A 112 12.66 4.31 9.18
N THR A 113 13.63 3.67 9.82
CA THR A 113 14.78 3.06 9.13
C THR A 113 14.37 1.98 8.13
N GLN A 114 13.40 1.15 8.51
CA GLN A 114 12.89 0.09 7.63
C GLN A 114 12.11 0.70 6.46
N LEU A 115 11.30 1.73 6.74
CA LEU A 115 10.57 2.47 5.72
C LEU A 115 11.53 3.10 4.71
N GLU A 116 12.52 3.86 5.18
CA GLU A 116 13.55 4.50 4.34
C GLU A 116 14.22 3.51 3.39
N ASN A 117 14.58 2.32 3.89
CA ASN A 117 15.18 1.29 3.05
C ASN A 117 14.21 0.78 1.97
N CYS A 118 12.94 0.57 2.29
CA CYS A 118 11.94 0.16 1.30
C CYS A 118 11.72 1.23 0.23
N LEU A 119 11.62 2.50 0.63
CA LEU A 119 11.44 3.62 -0.30
C LEU A 119 12.65 3.79 -1.23
N ARG A 120 13.87 3.63 -0.69
CA ARG A 120 15.09 3.66 -1.49
C ARG A 120 15.10 2.54 -2.54
N LEU A 121 14.79 1.31 -2.14
CA LEU A 121 14.72 0.17 -3.06
C LEU A 121 13.64 0.35 -4.14
N ALA A 122 12.47 0.90 -3.78
CA ALA A 122 11.42 1.22 -4.74
C ALA A 122 11.86 2.25 -5.80
N VAL A 123 12.62 3.27 -5.39
CA VAL A 123 13.17 4.27 -6.32
C VAL A 123 14.28 3.68 -7.20
N GLU A 124 15.14 2.81 -6.65
CA GLU A 124 16.27 2.23 -7.36
C GLU A 124 15.90 1.08 -8.31
N SER A 125 14.91 0.28 -7.94
CA SER A 125 14.63 -1.01 -8.59
C SER A 125 13.16 -1.24 -8.94
N GLY A 126 12.27 -0.37 -8.48
CA GLY A 126 10.85 -0.41 -8.84
C GLY A 126 10.59 0.17 -10.22
N ASP A 127 9.35 0.02 -10.69
CA ASP A 127 8.90 0.74 -11.86
C ASP A 127 8.68 2.24 -11.55
N ARG A 128 8.36 3.00 -12.60
CA ARG A 128 8.19 4.45 -12.47
C ARG A 128 7.06 4.84 -11.50
N ALA A 129 6.01 4.03 -11.43
CA ALA A 129 4.89 4.26 -10.51
C ALA A 129 5.31 4.01 -9.06
N ALA A 130 6.03 2.92 -8.79
CA ALA A 130 6.58 2.62 -7.46
C ALA A 130 7.55 3.72 -6.99
N GLY A 131 8.40 4.22 -7.89
CA GLY A 131 9.26 5.37 -7.58
C GLY A 131 8.49 6.65 -7.24
N ALA A 132 7.39 6.92 -7.94
CA ALA A 132 6.51 8.06 -7.66
C ALA A 132 5.85 7.94 -6.28
N GLU A 133 5.27 6.78 -5.97
CA GLU A 133 4.62 6.52 -4.68
C GLU A 133 5.62 6.53 -3.53
N ALA A 134 6.83 6.03 -3.74
CA ALA A 134 7.90 6.07 -2.75
C ALA A 134 8.29 7.50 -2.39
N LEU A 135 8.35 8.41 -3.37
CA LEU A 135 8.59 9.82 -3.14
C LEU A 135 7.42 10.49 -2.40
N VAL A 136 6.16 10.15 -2.71
CA VAL A 136 5.01 10.63 -1.94
C VAL A 136 5.16 10.21 -0.46
N MET A 137 5.39 8.93 -0.21
CA MET A 137 5.55 8.40 1.14
C MET A 137 6.76 9.00 1.88
N ARG A 138 7.86 9.30 1.18
CA ARG A 138 8.99 10.03 1.78
C ARG A 138 8.55 11.41 2.29
N GLY A 139 7.66 12.08 1.57
CA GLY A 139 7.06 13.35 2.01
C GLY A 139 6.25 13.16 3.30
N ASP A 140 5.40 12.14 3.34
CA ASP A 140 4.59 11.82 4.52
C ASP A 140 5.48 11.50 5.73
N MET A 141 6.58 10.77 5.51
CA MET A 141 7.60 10.47 6.52
C MET A 141 8.32 11.72 7.02
N ILE A 142 8.67 12.67 6.15
CA ILE A 142 9.27 13.96 6.56
C ILE A 142 8.30 14.73 7.47
N LEU A 143 7.02 14.79 7.10
CA LEU A 143 6.00 15.47 7.90
C LEU A 143 5.79 14.78 9.26
N ALA A 144 5.80 13.44 9.30
CA ALA A 144 5.60 12.68 10.52
C ALA A 144 6.79 12.77 11.50
N ALA A 145 8.02 12.85 10.98
CA ALA A 145 9.23 12.87 11.81
C ALA A 145 9.65 14.29 12.26
N GLY A 146 9.30 15.32 11.48
CA GLY A 146 9.70 16.71 11.75
C GLY A 146 8.76 17.44 12.72
N PRO A 147 9.24 18.51 13.39
CA PRO A 147 8.36 19.40 14.14
C PRO A 147 7.36 20.09 13.21
N GLU A 148 6.15 20.35 13.68
CA GLU A 148 5.17 21.09 12.89
C GLU A 148 5.65 22.53 12.66
N GLY A 149 5.92 22.89 11.41
CA GLY A 149 6.42 24.23 11.09
C GLY A 149 6.85 24.42 9.65
N PRO A 150 7.12 25.68 9.25
CA PRO A 150 7.37 26.05 7.86
C PRO A 150 8.50 25.26 7.20
N ASP A 151 9.57 24.95 7.94
CA ASP A 151 10.73 24.26 7.37
C ASP A 151 10.44 22.80 7.06
N THR A 152 9.68 22.11 7.91
CA THR A 152 9.22 20.73 7.66
C THR A 152 8.31 20.68 6.44
N TYR A 153 7.38 21.64 6.31
CA TYR A 153 6.49 21.73 5.15
C TYR A 153 7.26 22.02 3.85
N ARG A 154 8.20 22.96 3.87
CA ARG A 154 9.07 23.25 2.72
C ARG A 154 9.89 22.04 2.33
N LYS A 155 10.48 21.34 3.30
CA LYS A 155 11.27 20.12 3.05
C LYS A 155 10.42 19.02 2.41
N ALA A 156 9.22 18.75 2.93
CA ALA A 156 8.32 17.77 2.33
C ALA A 156 7.90 18.15 0.90
N LEU A 157 7.69 19.44 0.63
CA LEU A 157 7.42 19.94 -0.73
C LEU A 157 8.61 19.73 -1.67
N THR A 158 9.81 20.21 -1.29
CA THR A 158 10.98 20.23 -2.18
C THR A 158 11.61 18.86 -2.36
N ASP A 159 11.66 18.08 -1.28
CA ASP A 159 12.38 16.81 -1.29
C ASP A 159 11.54 15.67 -1.86
N SER A 160 10.22 15.85 -1.89
CA SER A 160 9.24 14.81 -2.20
C SER A 160 8.13 15.31 -3.14
N TYR A 161 7.06 15.93 -2.63
CA TYR A 161 5.81 16.06 -3.38
C TYR A 161 5.96 16.81 -4.71
N LEU A 162 6.70 17.93 -4.74
CA LEU A 162 6.87 18.70 -5.97
C LEU A 162 7.72 17.94 -7.00
N ARG A 163 8.64 17.07 -6.59
CA ARG A 163 9.37 16.19 -7.52
C ARG A 163 8.41 15.25 -8.24
N VAL A 164 7.45 14.66 -7.51
CA VAL A 164 6.41 13.81 -8.12
C VAL A 164 5.55 14.63 -9.09
N VAL A 165 5.06 15.79 -8.66
CA VAL A 165 4.21 16.67 -9.48
C VAL A 165 4.88 17.08 -10.80
N LEU A 166 6.18 17.36 -10.76
CA LEU A 166 6.93 17.89 -11.91
C LEU A 166 7.55 16.79 -12.80
N MET A 167 8.00 15.68 -12.22
CA MET A 167 8.82 14.68 -12.94
C MET A 167 8.06 13.42 -13.34
N TYR A 168 6.90 13.13 -12.73
CA TYR A 168 6.13 11.90 -12.92
C TYR A 168 4.79 12.19 -13.60
N ALA A 169 4.87 12.78 -14.80
CA ALA A 169 3.70 13.20 -15.57
C ALA A 169 3.09 12.10 -16.47
N ASP A 170 3.76 10.95 -16.57
CA ASP A 170 3.34 9.81 -17.38
C ASP A 170 2.12 9.07 -16.80
N ALA A 171 1.36 8.41 -17.68
CA ALA A 171 0.10 7.74 -17.34
C ALA A 171 0.20 6.74 -16.16
N PRO A 172 1.25 5.90 -16.05
CA PRO A 172 1.43 5.01 -14.90
C PRO A 172 1.49 5.73 -13.55
N CYS A 173 1.94 6.99 -13.53
CA CYS A 173 2.14 7.75 -12.30
C CYS A 173 0.96 8.65 -11.94
N LYS A 174 -0.12 8.64 -12.71
CA LYS A 174 -1.26 9.56 -12.55
C LYS A 174 -1.82 9.55 -11.12
N ALA A 175 -2.01 8.38 -10.52
CA ALA A 175 -2.52 8.24 -9.15
C ALA A 175 -1.55 8.85 -8.12
N ALA A 176 -0.26 8.51 -8.20
CA ALA A 176 0.77 9.05 -7.33
C ALA A 176 0.92 10.57 -7.50
N ARG A 177 0.77 11.08 -8.73
CA ARG A 177 0.82 12.51 -9.04
C ARG A 177 -0.36 13.28 -8.44
N ALA A 178 -1.59 12.80 -8.63
CA ALA A 178 -2.78 13.39 -8.02
C ALA A 178 -2.66 13.38 -6.50
N SER A 179 -2.19 12.25 -5.95
CA SER A 179 -1.88 12.10 -4.53
C SER A 179 -0.90 13.18 -4.07
N ALA A 180 0.27 13.32 -4.72
CA ALA A 180 1.28 14.32 -4.40
C ALA A 180 0.76 15.76 -4.48
N MET A 181 -0.07 16.10 -5.47
CA MET A 181 -0.68 17.42 -5.61
C MET A 181 -1.55 17.77 -4.40
N LEU A 182 -2.37 16.82 -3.93
CA LEU A 182 -3.21 17.02 -2.75
C LEU A 182 -2.39 17.19 -1.47
N ARG A 183 -1.32 16.40 -1.27
CA ARG A 183 -0.44 16.56 -0.10
C ARG A 183 0.34 17.89 -0.17
N ALA A 184 0.83 18.25 -1.35
CA ALA A 184 1.50 19.54 -1.56
C ALA A 184 0.56 20.73 -1.31
N ALA A 185 -0.72 20.62 -1.72
CA ALA A 185 -1.72 21.63 -1.41
C ALA A 185 -1.89 21.83 0.10
N THR A 186 -1.96 20.75 0.88
CA THR A 186 -1.99 20.82 2.35
C THR A 186 -0.76 21.53 2.92
N CYS A 187 0.44 21.23 2.41
CA CYS A 187 1.66 21.95 2.83
C CYS A 187 1.61 23.43 2.47
N PHE A 188 1.07 23.80 1.30
CA PHE A 188 0.92 25.20 0.91
C PHE A 188 -0.08 25.94 1.79
N ASP A 189 -1.20 25.34 2.19
CA ASP A 189 -2.11 25.94 3.16
C ASP A 189 -1.43 26.22 4.49
N LYS A 190 -0.65 25.26 4.99
CA LYS A 190 0.14 25.42 6.22
C LYS A 190 1.21 26.51 6.12
N LEU A 191 1.60 26.89 4.91
CA LEU A 191 2.50 28.01 4.62
C LEU A 191 1.77 29.32 4.29
N GLY A 192 0.44 29.37 4.38
CA GLY A 192 -0.36 30.54 4.03
C GLY A 192 -0.46 30.82 2.53
N MET A 193 -0.17 29.84 1.68
CA MET A 193 -0.13 29.96 0.21
C MET A 193 -1.40 29.40 -0.44
N ALA A 194 -2.58 29.87 -0.02
CA ALA A 194 -3.89 29.34 -0.42
C ALA A 194 -4.11 29.27 -1.94
N ALA A 195 -3.67 30.28 -2.70
CA ALA A 195 -3.82 30.29 -4.16
C ALA A 195 -3.05 29.14 -4.84
N ARG A 196 -1.88 28.76 -4.31
CA ARG A 196 -1.11 27.61 -4.82
C ARG A 196 -1.76 26.29 -4.43
N ALA A 197 -2.27 26.20 -3.21
CA ALA A 197 -2.98 25.02 -2.74
C ALA A 197 -4.21 24.74 -3.61
N GLU A 198 -5.03 25.76 -3.88
CA GLU A 198 -6.24 25.61 -4.68
C GLU A 198 -5.94 25.23 -6.14
N ASN A 199 -4.90 25.84 -6.72
CA ASN A 199 -4.46 25.48 -8.08
C ASN A 199 -4.05 24.00 -8.17
N LEU A 200 -3.34 23.47 -7.17
CA LEU A 200 -2.96 22.05 -7.15
C LEU A 200 -4.15 21.12 -6.95
N ARG A 201 -5.12 21.47 -6.09
CA ARG A 201 -6.35 20.68 -5.94
C ARG A 201 -7.12 20.60 -7.25
N THR A 202 -7.27 21.74 -7.94
CA THR A 202 -7.93 21.81 -9.24
C THR A 202 -7.23 20.92 -10.26
N GLN A 203 -5.89 20.99 -10.35
CA GLN A 203 -5.13 20.12 -11.25
C GLN A 203 -5.27 18.64 -10.89
N ALA A 204 -5.25 18.30 -9.60
CA ALA A 204 -5.39 16.92 -9.14
C ALA A 204 -6.73 16.30 -9.55
N ASN A 205 -7.82 17.08 -9.48
CA ASN A 205 -9.17 16.64 -9.87
C ASN A 205 -9.33 16.48 -11.39
N ASN A 206 -8.48 17.15 -12.18
CA ASN A 206 -8.53 17.13 -13.64
C ASN A 206 -7.54 16.13 -14.27
N LEU A 207 -6.74 15.43 -13.45
CA LEU A 207 -5.82 14.40 -13.93
C LEU A 207 -6.59 13.23 -14.52
#